data_AF-A0A7C4KJD2-F1
#
_entry.id   AF-A0A7C4KJD2-F1
#
_cell.length_a   1.000
_cell.length_b   1.000
_cell.length_c   1.000
_cell.angle_alpha   90.00
_cell.angle_beta   90.00
_cell.angle_gamma   90.00
#
_symmetry.space_group_name_H-M   'P 1'
#
loop_
_entity.id
_entity.type
_entity.pdbx_description
1 polymer ?
#
loop_
_entity_poly.entity_id
_entity_poly.type
_entity_poly.pdbx_seq_one_letter_code
_entity_poly.pdbx_strand_id
1 'polypeptide(L)'
;MRTYSDIALQVGEILIPRKSIDLKKWAVIACDQFTSQPEYWDQVRAFVGNAPSTFHLILPEVYLGSPDEPERVTAIQATMRAYLDQNLLVPHEGMILVERVVDGKTRHGVMAALDLEQYDFHKGAQTLIRATEGTIIERLPPRIRIREGAPLELPHILVLIDDPACTVIEPLVARKERLPLLYATELMLGSGAVRGFSLNSPGVEAELVTALRKLADPRAFRARYGLNSDQPVLLFAVGDGNHSLATAKAIWEKIKNKVGMNHPARYALVEIENIHDPGLVFEPIHRVLFGVRDSVIPAMERFFGEVVTTHPMTDPEEMITAVKTGSAKKQRVGLVSASGVSILDLPPLTNLPVGSLQAFLDAWLKDGGAERI
;
A
#
# COMPACT_ATOMS: atom_id res chain seq x y z
N MET A 1 -24.80 1.78 7.63
CA MET A 1 -23.36 1.95 7.92
C MET A 1 -23.18 2.30 9.39
N ARG A 2 -22.20 1.72 10.07
CA ARG A 2 -21.85 1.98 11.47
C ARG A 2 -20.49 2.66 11.52
N THR A 3 -20.38 3.82 12.18
CA THR A 3 -19.15 4.61 12.21
C THR A 3 -18.57 4.63 13.62
N TYR A 4 -17.27 4.34 13.72
CA TYR A 4 -16.47 4.37 14.94
C TYR A 4 -15.43 5.49 14.80
N SER A 5 -15.88 6.73 14.97
CA SER A 5 -15.09 7.94 14.70
C SER A 5 -13.83 8.03 15.56
N ASP A 6 -13.84 7.45 16.76
CA ASP A 6 -12.72 7.47 17.69
C ASP A 6 -11.51 6.66 17.21
N ILE A 7 -11.73 5.74 16.26
CA ILE A 7 -10.69 4.93 15.62
C ILE A 7 -10.73 5.03 14.10
N ALA A 8 -11.31 6.10 13.54
CA ALA A 8 -11.35 6.37 12.11
C ALA A 8 -11.95 5.23 11.23
N LEU A 9 -12.82 4.39 11.78
CA LEU A 9 -13.33 3.19 11.10
C LEU A 9 -14.81 3.36 10.74
N GLN A 10 -15.19 2.86 9.56
CA GLN A 10 -16.58 2.66 9.19
C GLN A 10 -16.83 1.22 8.72
N VAL A 11 -17.88 0.62 9.27
CA VAL A 11 -18.44 -0.64 8.79
C VAL A 11 -19.57 -0.29 7.83
N GLY A 12 -19.25 -0.44 6.54
CA GLY A 12 -20.14 -0.10 5.43
C GLY A 12 -20.63 -1.32 4.68
N GLU A 13 -21.01 -1.05 3.43
CA GLU A 13 -21.35 -2.07 2.44
C GLU A 13 -20.17 -2.21 1.48
N ILE A 14 -19.74 -3.45 1.23
CA ILE A 14 -18.72 -3.81 0.26
C ILE A 14 -19.41 -4.53 -0.90
N LEU A 15 -19.26 -4.01 -2.11
CA LEU A 15 -19.79 -4.65 -3.30
C LEU A 15 -18.88 -5.81 -3.72
N ILE A 16 -19.42 -7.02 -3.75
CA ILE A 16 -18.70 -8.23 -4.18
C ILE A 16 -19.28 -8.76 -5.50
N PRO A 17 -18.49 -9.34 -6.40
CA PRO A 17 -19.02 -9.95 -7.62
C PRO A 17 -20.02 -11.06 -7.27
N ARG A 18 -21.14 -11.12 -8.01
CA ARG A 18 -22.12 -12.19 -7.85
C ARG A 18 -21.51 -13.55 -8.16
N LYS A 19 -22.07 -14.61 -7.57
CA LYS A 19 -21.51 -15.99 -7.65
C LYS A 19 -21.31 -16.55 -9.06
N SER A 20 -22.02 -16.05 -10.07
CA SER A 20 -21.87 -16.52 -11.46
C SER A 20 -20.70 -15.91 -12.20
N ILE A 21 -19.99 -14.93 -11.61
CA ILE A 21 -18.81 -14.32 -12.19
C ILE A 21 -17.60 -15.24 -11.96
N ASP A 22 -16.83 -15.47 -13.02
CA ASP A 22 -15.54 -16.15 -12.92
C ASP A 22 -14.56 -15.28 -12.15
N LEU A 23 -14.33 -15.60 -10.87
CA LEU A 23 -13.48 -14.82 -10.00
C LEU A 23 -12.01 -14.81 -10.41
N LYS A 24 -11.55 -15.85 -11.13
CA LYS A 24 -10.18 -15.93 -11.63
C LYS A 24 -9.94 -14.91 -12.75
N LYS A 25 -10.97 -14.63 -13.55
CA LYS A 25 -10.96 -13.52 -14.54
C LYS A 25 -11.31 -12.17 -13.92
N TRP A 26 -12.08 -12.17 -12.84
CA TRP A 26 -12.48 -10.95 -12.14
C TRP A 26 -11.30 -10.25 -11.47
N ALA A 27 -10.51 -11.00 -10.70
CA ALA A 27 -9.50 -10.46 -9.80
C ALA A 27 -8.17 -10.18 -10.52
N VAL A 28 -7.96 -8.92 -10.89
CA VAL A 28 -6.73 -8.43 -11.55
C VAL A 28 -5.79 -7.80 -10.52
N ILE A 29 -4.48 -7.92 -10.75
CA ILE A 29 -3.46 -7.26 -9.93
C ILE A 29 -3.60 -5.73 -9.95
N ALA A 30 -3.06 -5.05 -8.94
CA ALA A 30 -3.05 -3.59 -8.87
C ALA A 30 -2.43 -2.96 -10.13
N CYS A 31 -3.00 -1.84 -10.57
CA CYS A 31 -2.68 -1.20 -11.84
C CYS A 31 -1.28 -0.59 -11.90
N ASP A 32 -0.64 -0.38 -10.76
CA ASP A 32 0.72 0.13 -10.60
C ASP A 32 1.78 -0.97 -10.57
N GLN A 33 1.39 -2.22 -10.81
CA GLN A 33 2.31 -3.34 -11.03
C GLN A 33 2.60 -3.51 -12.52
N PHE A 34 3.75 -4.11 -12.85
CA PHE A 34 4.15 -4.37 -14.23
C PHE A 34 4.14 -3.11 -15.13
N THR A 35 4.47 -1.94 -14.56
CA THR A 35 4.35 -0.63 -15.24
C THR A 35 5.22 -0.48 -16.49
N SER A 36 6.34 -1.21 -16.54
CA SER A 36 7.26 -1.23 -17.68
C SER A 36 7.17 -2.52 -18.52
N GLN A 37 6.12 -3.33 -18.31
CA GLN A 37 5.95 -4.66 -18.92
C GLN A 37 4.60 -4.74 -19.65
N PRO A 38 4.43 -4.07 -20.81
CA PRO A 38 3.18 -4.09 -21.58
C PRO A 38 2.72 -5.52 -21.96
N GLU A 39 3.66 -6.42 -22.19
CA GLU A 39 3.40 -7.83 -22.52
C GLU A 39 2.65 -8.59 -21.41
N TYR A 40 2.83 -8.20 -20.14
CA TYR A 40 2.04 -8.76 -19.03
C TYR A 40 0.57 -8.35 -19.18
N TRP A 41 0.33 -7.06 -19.46
CA TRP A 41 -1.02 -6.52 -19.62
C TRP A 41 -1.72 -7.04 -20.88
N ASP A 42 -0.98 -7.39 -21.92
CA ASP A 42 -1.52 -8.10 -23.09
C ASP A 42 -1.95 -9.52 -22.75
N GLN A 43 -1.20 -10.24 -21.91
CA GLN A 43 -1.61 -11.55 -21.39
C GLN A 43 -2.87 -11.46 -20.53
N VAL A 44 -2.96 -10.45 -19.65
CA VAL A 44 -4.18 -10.17 -18.86
C VAL A 44 -5.37 -9.92 -19.80
N ARG A 45 -5.20 -9.07 -20.81
CA ARG A 45 -6.24 -8.75 -21.80
C ARG A 45 -6.70 -10.01 -22.53
N ALA A 46 -5.78 -10.84 -23.01
CA ALA A 46 -6.10 -12.08 -23.71
C ALA A 46 -6.82 -13.10 -22.82
N PHE A 47 -6.39 -13.23 -21.55
CA PHE A 47 -6.99 -14.14 -20.58
C PHE A 47 -8.42 -13.73 -20.18
N VAL A 48 -8.62 -12.44 -19.90
CA VAL A 48 -9.92 -11.86 -19.53
C VAL A 48 -10.88 -11.91 -20.72
N GLY A 49 -10.45 -11.45 -21.90
CA GLY A 49 -11.29 -11.35 -23.08
C GLY A 49 -12.48 -10.41 -22.86
N ASN A 50 -13.70 -10.89 -23.12
CA ASN A 50 -14.96 -10.14 -22.94
C ASN A 50 -15.68 -10.51 -21.63
N ALA A 51 -15.06 -11.28 -20.74
CA ALA A 51 -15.68 -11.67 -19.48
C ALA A 51 -15.74 -10.47 -18.52
N PRO A 52 -16.77 -10.37 -17.65
CA PRO A 52 -16.76 -9.38 -16.58
C PRO A 52 -15.48 -9.48 -15.73
N SER A 53 -14.77 -8.35 -15.62
CA SER A 53 -13.49 -8.26 -14.93
C SER A 53 -13.21 -6.86 -14.40
N THR A 54 -12.44 -6.76 -13.31
CA THR A 54 -11.90 -5.47 -12.84
C THR A 54 -10.89 -4.88 -13.82
N PHE A 55 -10.35 -5.66 -14.76
CA PHE A 55 -9.49 -5.16 -15.84
C PHE A 55 -10.18 -4.05 -16.65
N HIS A 56 -11.48 -4.19 -16.88
CA HIS A 56 -12.29 -3.21 -17.60
C HIS A 56 -12.71 -2.00 -16.73
N LEU A 57 -12.34 -2.01 -15.44
CA LEU A 57 -12.67 -0.97 -14.45
C LEU A 57 -11.44 -0.18 -13.98
N ILE A 58 -10.24 -0.53 -14.47
CA ILE A 58 -8.98 0.10 -14.09
C ILE A 58 -8.24 0.64 -15.31
N LEU A 59 -7.34 1.59 -15.08
CA LEU A 59 -6.35 2.01 -16.06
C LEU A 59 -4.97 1.57 -15.59
N PRO A 60 -4.40 0.48 -16.17
CA PRO A 60 -3.02 0.09 -15.90
C PRO A 60 -2.03 1.23 -16.14
N GLU A 61 -1.05 1.42 -15.26
CA GLU A 61 -0.14 2.57 -15.32
C GLU A 61 0.73 2.59 -16.58
N VAL A 62 0.93 1.43 -17.22
CA VAL A 62 1.60 1.33 -18.54
C VAL A 62 0.88 2.14 -19.64
N TYR A 63 -0.41 2.45 -19.45
CA TYR A 63 -1.21 3.26 -20.37
C TYR A 63 -1.38 4.72 -19.91
N LEU A 64 -0.75 5.15 -18.81
CA LEU A 64 -0.81 6.55 -18.39
C LEU A 64 -0.08 7.45 -19.38
N GLY A 65 -0.71 8.57 -19.74
CA GLY A 65 -0.17 9.53 -20.71
C GLY A 65 -0.27 9.09 -22.16
N SER A 66 -0.90 7.95 -22.46
CA SER A 66 -1.14 7.53 -23.84
C SER A 66 -2.16 8.47 -24.53
N PRO A 67 -2.09 8.63 -25.86
CA PRO A 67 -3.06 9.46 -26.60
C PRO A 67 -4.52 9.05 -26.41
N ASP A 68 -4.76 7.77 -26.09
CA ASP A 68 -6.09 7.18 -25.87
C ASP A 68 -6.51 7.11 -24.39
N GLU A 69 -5.77 7.73 -23.46
CA GLU A 69 -6.12 7.81 -22.03
C GLU A 69 -7.56 8.35 -21.81
N PRO A 70 -7.99 9.46 -22.44
CA PRO A 70 -9.34 10.01 -22.21
C PRO A 70 -10.47 9.05 -22.62
N GLU A 71 -10.32 8.37 -23.74
CA GLU A 71 -11.28 7.37 -24.24
C GLU A 71 -11.35 6.17 -23.30
N ARG A 72 -10.19 5.70 -22.80
CA ARG A 72 -10.13 4.61 -21.81
C ARG A 72 -10.84 4.98 -20.53
N VAL A 73 -10.61 6.17 -19.99
CA VAL A 73 -11.29 6.66 -18.77
C VAL A 73 -12.81 6.69 -18.97
N THR A 74 -13.27 7.20 -20.12
CA THR A 74 -14.70 7.24 -20.45
C THR A 74 -15.29 5.83 -20.52
N ALA A 75 -14.59 4.88 -21.17
CA ALA A 75 -15.00 3.49 -21.28
C ALA A 75 -15.03 2.78 -19.91
N ILE A 76 -14.05 3.04 -19.03
CA ILE A 76 -14.01 2.52 -17.67
C ILE A 76 -15.25 2.95 -16.90
N GLN A 77 -15.57 4.26 -16.89
CA GLN A 77 -16.74 4.76 -16.18
C GLN A 77 -18.06 4.22 -16.75
N ALA A 78 -18.15 4.09 -18.08
CA ALA A 78 -19.30 3.46 -18.72
C ALA A 78 -19.45 2.00 -18.31
N THR A 79 -18.34 1.26 -18.23
CA THR A 79 -18.33 -0.16 -17.80
C THR A 79 -18.72 -0.31 -16.34
N MET A 80 -18.25 0.57 -15.45
CA MET A 80 -18.67 0.58 -14.05
C MET A 80 -20.19 0.74 -13.91
N ARG A 81 -20.80 1.69 -14.64
CA ARG A 81 -22.26 1.88 -14.67
C ARG A 81 -22.97 0.65 -15.24
N ALA A 82 -22.47 0.10 -16.34
CA ALA A 82 -23.03 -1.11 -16.94
C ALA A 82 -23.01 -2.31 -15.98
N TYR A 83 -21.94 -2.51 -15.21
CA TYR A 83 -21.86 -3.59 -14.23
C TYR A 83 -22.85 -3.40 -13.07
N LEU A 84 -23.05 -2.16 -12.63
CA LEU A 84 -24.07 -1.81 -11.63
C LEU A 84 -25.48 -2.08 -12.18
N ASP A 85 -25.80 -1.57 -13.37
CA ASP A 85 -27.12 -1.74 -14.02
C ASP A 85 -27.47 -3.21 -14.28
N GLN A 86 -26.46 -4.01 -14.63
CA GLN A 86 -26.61 -5.46 -14.85
C GLN A 86 -26.63 -6.28 -13.55
N ASN A 87 -26.50 -5.63 -12.38
CA ASN A 87 -26.43 -6.27 -11.08
C ASN A 87 -25.35 -7.37 -11.03
N LEU A 88 -24.16 -7.08 -11.57
CA LEU A 88 -23.01 -7.98 -11.50
C LEU A 88 -22.35 -7.98 -10.11
N LEU A 89 -22.60 -6.93 -9.33
CA LEU A 89 -22.13 -6.74 -7.98
C LEU A 89 -23.30 -6.90 -7.01
N VAL A 90 -23.07 -7.61 -5.90
CA VAL A 90 -24.02 -7.77 -4.80
C VAL A 90 -23.47 -7.14 -3.53
N PRO A 91 -24.31 -6.44 -2.76
CA PRO A 91 -23.89 -5.81 -1.53
C PRO A 91 -23.60 -6.83 -0.43
N HIS A 92 -22.51 -6.60 0.28
CA HIS A 92 -22.16 -7.30 1.52
C HIS A 92 -22.01 -6.27 2.64
N GLU A 93 -22.92 -6.31 3.63
CA GLU A 93 -22.75 -5.52 4.85
C GLU A 93 -21.68 -6.14 5.74
N GLY A 94 -20.78 -5.31 6.28
CA GLY A 94 -19.76 -5.76 7.22
C GLY A 94 -18.34 -5.69 6.67
N MET A 95 -17.38 -6.11 7.49
CA MET A 95 -15.98 -6.26 7.12
C MET A 95 -15.72 -7.67 6.56
N ILE A 96 -14.61 -7.84 5.85
CA ILE A 96 -14.22 -9.14 5.28
C ILE A 96 -12.84 -9.52 5.80
N LEU A 97 -12.70 -10.68 6.44
CA LEU A 97 -11.39 -11.28 6.68
C LEU A 97 -10.87 -11.86 5.37
N VAL A 98 -9.68 -11.44 4.97
CA VAL A 98 -9.02 -11.87 3.73
C VAL A 98 -7.84 -12.75 4.08
N GLU A 99 -7.71 -13.85 3.34
CA GLU A 99 -6.55 -14.72 3.35
C GLU A 99 -5.98 -14.77 1.94
N ARG A 100 -4.70 -14.43 1.79
CA ARG A 100 -3.97 -14.49 0.51
C ARG A 100 -2.82 -15.46 0.63
N VAL A 101 -2.65 -16.32 -0.36
CA VAL A 101 -1.55 -17.27 -0.45
C VAL A 101 -0.78 -17.00 -1.74
N VAL A 102 0.51 -16.68 -1.64
CA VAL A 102 1.40 -16.44 -2.78
C VAL A 102 2.79 -16.95 -2.41
N ASP A 103 3.46 -17.68 -3.31
CA ASP A 103 4.82 -18.21 -3.12
C ASP A 103 5.04 -18.95 -1.78
N GLY A 104 4.04 -19.75 -1.38
CA GLY A 104 4.06 -20.53 -0.13
C GLY A 104 3.89 -19.70 1.16
N LYS A 105 3.76 -18.38 1.06
CA LYS A 105 3.45 -17.48 2.18
C LYS A 105 1.95 -17.25 2.24
N THR A 106 1.42 -17.15 3.45
CA THR A 106 0.02 -16.80 3.71
C THR A 106 -0.04 -15.51 4.51
N ARG A 107 -0.85 -14.56 4.07
CA ARG A 107 -1.07 -13.27 4.70
C ARG A 107 -2.54 -13.08 5.03
N HIS A 108 -2.83 -12.47 6.17
CA HIS A 108 -4.18 -12.17 6.62
C HIS A 108 -4.42 -10.66 6.71
N GLY A 109 -5.61 -10.23 6.30
CA GLY A 109 -6.02 -8.84 6.36
C GLY A 109 -7.51 -8.69 6.64
N VAL A 110 -7.96 -7.49 6.97
CA VAL A 110 -9.37 -7.15 7.13
C VAL A 110 -9.74 -6.03 6.18
N MET A 111 -10.65 -6.31 5.24
CA MET A 111 -11.24 -5.26 4.41
C MET A 111 -12.20 -4.43 5.23
N ALA A 112 -11.93 -3.14 5.32
CA ALA A 112 -12.74 -2.17 6.04
C ALA A 112 -12.64 -0.78 5.39
N ALA A 113 -13.53 0.15 5.77
CA ALA A 113 -13.49 1.51 5.28
C ALA A 113 -12.90 2.45 6.35
N LEU A 114 -11.93 3.28 5.96
CA LEU A 114 -11.30 4.26 6.85
C LEU A 114 -11.74 5.69 6.52
N ASP A 115 -11.87 6.52 7.55
CA ASP A 115 -12.30 7.91 7.46
C ASP A 115 -11.19 8.81 6.91
N LEU A 116 -11.41 9.39 5.72
CA LEU A 116 -10.46 10.30 5.10
C LEU A 116 -10.29 11.62 5.88
N GLU A 117 -11.20 11.99 6.78
CA GLU A 117 -10.98 13.13 7.69
C GLU A 117 -9.91 12.86 8.75
N GLN A 118 -9.56 11.59 8.98
CA GLN A 118 -8.51 11.16 9.90
C GLN A 118 -7.23 10.75 9.17
N TYR A 119 -7.14 11.03 7.87
CA TYR A 119 -5.97 10.78 7.04
C TYR A 119 -5.32 12.08 6.56
N ASP A 120 -4.01 12.15 6.74
CA ASP A 120 -3.18 13.23 6.23
C ASP A 120 -1.84 12.66 5.73
N PHE A 121 -1.50 12.98 4.49
CA PHE A 121 -0.26 12.56 3.82
C PHE A 121 0.83 13.63 3.83
N HIS A 122 0.58 14.80 4.43
CA HIS A 122 1.59 15.85 4.54
C HIS A 122 2.64 15.50 5.60
N LYS A 123 3.87 15.96 5.36
CA LYS A 123 4.97 15.80 6.32
C LYS A 123 4.61 16.48 7.65
N GLY A 124 4.80 15.75 8.74
CA GLY A 124 4.51 16.25 10.10
C GLY A 124 3.06 16.05 10.55
N ALA A 125 2.22 15.38 9.75
CA ALA A 125 0.86 15.00 10.12
C ALA A 125 0.82 14.27 11.48
N GLN A 126 -0.23 14.56 12.25
CA GLN A 126 -0.47 13.98 13.57
C GLN A 126 -1.84 13.28 13.68
N THR A 127 -2.45 12.95 12.55
CA THR A 127 -3.75 12.27 12.45
C THR A 127 -3.65 10.78 12.78
N LEU A 128 -4.78 10.06 12.92
CA LEU A 128 -4.77 8.62 13.21
C LEU A 128 -4.23 7.77 12.05
N ILE A 129 -4.45 8.22 10.82
CA ILE A 129 -3.99 7.57 9.59
C ILE A 129 -2.94 8.46 8.94
N ARG A 130 -1.75 7.92 8.66
CA ARG A 130 -0.63 8.67 8.06
C ARG A 130 0.05 7.88 6.95
N ALA A 131 0.56 8.59 5.95
CA ALA A 131 1.41 8.00 4.92
C ALA A 131 2.77 7.57 5.52
N THR A 132 3.28 6.40 5.13
CA THR A 132 4.62 5.95 5.55
C THR A 132 5.74 6.43 4.62
N GLU A 133 5.38 6.79 3.40
CA GLU A 133 6.24 7.37 2.37
C GLU A 133 5.70 8.71 1.87
N GLY A 134 6.55 9.52 1.26
CA GLY A 134 6.13 10.78 0.65
C GLY A 134 5.21 10.53 -0.54
N THR A 135 4.02 11.11 -0.52
CA THR A 135 3.15 11.14 -1.71
C THR A 135 3.72 12.14 -2.71
N ILE A 136 3.95 11.70 -3.95
CA ILE A 136 4.39 12.58 -5.03
C ILE A 136 3.15 13.31 -5.55
N ILE A 137 3.02 14.59 -5.19
CA ILE A 137 1.82 15.39 -5.46
C ILE A 137 1.59 15.52 -6.98
N GLU A 138 2.66 15.62 -7.76
CA GLU A 138 2.64 15.73 -9.22
C GLU A 138 2.03 14.49 -9.89
N ARG A 139 1.99 13.36 -9.19
CA ARG A 139 1.40 12.11 -9.66
C ARG A 139 -0.11 12.00 -9.39
N LEU A 140 -0.70 12.91 -8.60
CA LEU A 140 -2.13 12.87 -8.27
C LEU A 140 -3.07 13.26 -9.43
N PRO A 141 -2.80 14.30 -10.27
CA PRO A 141 -3.78 14.76 -11.25
C PRO A 141 -4.27 13.68 -12.24
N PRO A 142 -3.41 12.83 -12.83
CA PRO A 142 -3.89 11.72 -13.67
C PRO A 142 -4.80 10.74 -12.92
N ARG A 143 -4.45 10.41 -11.66
CA ARG A 143 -5.22 9.50 -10.81
C ARG A 143 -6.58 10.08 -10.44
N ILE A 144 -6.64 11.39 -10.18
CA ILE A 144 -7.90 12.11 -9.93
C ILE A 144 -8.81 12.03 -11.16
N ARG A 145 -8.28 12.25 -12.37
CA ARG A 145 -9.10 12.20 -13.61
C ARG A 145 -9.78 10.86 -13.82
N ILE A 146 -9.11 9.75 -13.50
CA ILE A 146 -9.66 8.40 -13.66
C ILE A 146 -10.84 8.17 -12.70
N ARG A 147 -10.70 8.65 -11.45
CA ARG A 147 -11.69 8.42 -10.38
C ARG A 147 -12.82 9.44 -10.34
N GLU A 148 -12.61 10.65 -10.87
CA GLU A 148 -13.61 11.70 -10.84
C GLU A 148 -14.85 11.31 -11.67
N GLY A 149 -16.00 11.18 -10.99
CA GLY A 149 -17.27 10.76 -11.62
C GLY A 149 -17.46 9.24 -11.75
N ALA A 150 -16.49 8.45 -11.27
CA ALA A 150 -16.63 6.99 -11.18
C ALA A 150 -17.67 6.60 -10.11
N PRO A 151 -18.62 5.70 -10.41
CA PRO A 151 -19.61 5.24 -9.43
C PRO A 151 -19.08 4.11 -8.53
N LEU A 152 -17.91 3.55 -8.84
CA LEU A 152 -17.24 2.47 -8.12
C LEU A 152 -15.81 2.87 -7.79
N GLU A 153 -15.33 2.42 -6.62
CA GLU A 153 -13.93 2.50 -6.23
C GLU A 153 -13.38 1.08 -6.07
N LEU A 154 -12.20 0.80 -6.63
CA LEU A 154 -11.52 -0.50 -6.56
C LEU A 154 -10.11 -0.32 -5.99
N PRO A 155 -9.96 0.04 -4.71
CA PRO A 155 -8.67 0.39 -4.17
C PRO A 155 -7.86 -0.86 -3.81
N HIS A 156 -6.58 -0.87 -4.16
CA HIS A 156 -5.57 -1.70 -3.53
C HIS A 156 -4.77 -0.79 -2.60
N ILE A 157 -5.10 -0.81 -1.31
CA ILE A 157 -4.47 0.02 -0.28
C ILE A 157 -4.25 -0.89 0.92
N LEU A 158 -2.99 -1.10 1.28
CA LEU A 158 -2.61 -1.86 2.48
C LEU A 158 -2.35 -0.87 3.61
N VAL A 159 -3.11 -1.00 4.67
CA VAL A 159 -2.97 -0.20 5.88
C VAL A 159 -2.46 -1.08 7.00
N LEU A 160 -1.37 -0.65 7.61
CA LEU A 160 -0.65 -1.42 8.60
C LEU A 160 -1.04 -0.97 10.00
N ILE A 161 -1.35 -1.95 10.86
CA ILE A 161 -1.37 -1.80 12.32
C ILE A 161 -0.11 -2.42 12.91
N ASP A 162 0.40 -1.81 13.96
CA ASP A 162 1.40 -2.42 14.81
C ASP A 162 0.69 -3.13 15.97
N ASP A 163 0.58 -4.46 15.91
CA ASP A 163 -0.03 -5.26 16.96
C ASP A 163 0.84 -6.49 17.30
N PRO A 164 1.92 -6.30 18.08
CA PRO A 164 2.88 -7.37 18.38
C PRO A 164 2.27 -8.50 19.23
N ALA A 165 1.12 -8.26 19.87
CA ALA A 165 0.42 -9.26 20.65
C ALA A 165 -0.65 -10.01 19.84
N CYS A 166 -0.78 -9.74 18.53
CA CYS A 166 -1.67 -10.45 17.62
C CYS A 166 -3.13 -10.48 18.13
N THR A 167 -3.67 -9.33 18.50
CA THR A 167 -4.97 -9.19 19.19
C THR A 167 -6.12 -8.78 18.28
N VAL A 168 -5.85 -8.22 17.11
CA VAL A 168 -6.88 -7.70 16.20
C VAL A 168 -7.31 -8.74 15.14
N ILE A 169 -6.37 -9.25 14.33
CA ILE A 169 -6.71 -10.04 13.13
C ILE A 169 -6.62 -11.54 13.43
N GLU A 170 -5.59 -11.96 14.14
CA GLU A 170 -5.23 -13.34 14.40
C GLU A 170 -6.31 -14.13 15.17
N PRO A 171 -7.04 -13.54 16.14
CA PRO A 171 -8.19 -14.22 16.75
C PRO A 171 -9.31 -14.54 15.75
N LEU A 172 -9.44 -13.76 14.67
CA LEU A 172 -10.39 -14.03 13.57
C LEU A 172 -9.89 -15.20 12.72
N VAL A 173 -8.59 -15.21 12.40
CA VAL A 173 -7.94 -16.28 11.62
C VAL A 173 -8.09 -17.62 12.33
N ALA A 174 -7.87 -17.66 13.65
CA ALA A 174 -8.00 -18.87 14.47
C ALA A 174 -9.40 -19.52 14.44
N ARG A 175 -10.43 -18.75 14.07
CA ARG A 175 -11.82 -19.20 13.96
C ARG A 175 -12.40 -19.08 12.56
N LYS A 176 -11.58 -18.85 11.53
CA LYS A 176 -12.03 -18.56 10.16
C LYS A 176 -12.95 -19.64 9.57
N GLU A 177 -12.73 -20.90 9.93
CA GLU A 177 -13.54 -22.04 9.46
C GLU A 177 -15.00 -22.00 9.97
N ARG A 178 -15.29 -21.16 10.98
CA ARG A 178 -16.65 -20.91 11.49
C ARG A 178 -17.28 -19.66 10.87
N LEU A 179 -16.53 -18.89 10.10
CA LEU A 179 -17.01 -17.68 9.43
C LEU A 179 -17.63 -18.04 8.07
N PRO A 180 -18.71 -17.37 7.64
CA PRO A 180 -19.28 -17.60 6.32
C PRO A 180 -18.28 -17.25 5.21
N LEU A 181 -17.95 -18.22 4.36
CA LEU A 181 -17.11 -17.99 3.19
C LEU A 181 -17.89 -17.18 2.13
N LEU A 182 -17.33 -16.04 1.72
CA LEU A 182 -17.89 -15.17 0.69
C LEU A 182 -17.37 -15.53 -0.70
N TYR A 183 -16.06 -15.72 -0.81
CA TYR A 183 -15.38 -16.08 -2.05
C TYR A 183 -14.09 -16.86 -1.79
N ALA A 184 -13.73 -17.72 -2.74
CA ALA A 184 -12.45 -18.42 -2.78
C ALA A 184 -12.07 -18.66 -4.24
N THR A 185 -10.87 -18.25 -4.64
CA THR A 185 -10.42 -18.45 -6.02
C THR A 185 -8.89 -18.49 -6.11
N GLU A 186 -8.39 -19.21 -7.11
CA GLU A 186 -7.03 -19.01 -7.60
C GLU A 186 -6.98 -17.74 -8.44
N LEU A 187 -5.90 -16.98 -8.33
CA LEU A 187 -5.70 -15.75 -9.07
C LEU A 187 -5.01 -16.03 -10.42
N MET A 188 -5.19 -15.10 -11.36
CA MET A 188 -4.62 -15.22 -12.70
C MET A 188 -3.09 -15.12 -12.69
N LEU A 189 -2.47 -15.69 -13.74
CA LEU A 189 -1.04 -15.54 -14.04
C LEU A 189 -0.10 -15.88 -12.86
N GLY A 190 -0.44 -16.91 -12.09
CA GLY A 190 0.41 -17.37 -10.98
C GLY A 190 0.38 -16.48 -9.75
N SER A 191 -0.57 -15.54 -9.65
CA SER A 191 -0.67 -14.58 -8.53
C SER A 191 -1.19 -15.21 -7.22
N GLY A 192 -1.15 -16.53 -7.09
CA GLY A 192 -1.56 -17.24 -5.88
C GLY A 192 -3.07 -17.50 -5.77
N ALA A 193 -3.60 -17.43 -4.55
CA ALA A 193 -5.02 -17.65 -4.26
C ALA A 193 -5.53 -16.70 -3.18
N VAL A 194 -6.84 -16.42 -3.19
CA VAL A 194 -7.49 -15.54 -2.21
C VAL A 194 -8.78 -16.18 -1.69
N ARG A 195 -9.05 -15.97 -0.39
CA ARG A 195 -10.29 -16.31 0.28
C ARG A 195 -10.80 -15.12 1.07
N GLY A 196 -12.11 -14.93 1.09
CA GLY A 196 -12.78 -13.88 1.85
C GLY A 196 -13.87 -14.46 2.74
N PHE A 197 -13.88 -14.08 4.01
CA PHE A 197 -14.82 -14.54 5.01
C PHE A 197 -15.60 -13.37 5.61
N SER A 198 -16.91 -13.52 5.71
CA SER A 198 -17.79 -12.51 6.31
C SER A 198 -17.48 -12.30 7.79
N LEU A 199 -17.32 -11.05 8.18
CA LEU A 199 -17.28 -10.63 9.59
C LEU A 199 -18.58 -9.93 10.01
N ASN A 200 -19.68 -10.13 9.27
CA ASN A 200 -20.99 -9.57 9.59
C ASN A 200 -21.64 -10.29 10.78
N SER A 201 -21.09 -10.07 11.97
CA SER A 201 -21.61 -10.54 13.25
C SER A 201 -21.36 -9.44 14.28
N PRO A 202 -22.41 -8.96 15.00
CA PRO A 202 -22.25 -7.90 16.00
C PRO A 202 -21.18 -8.20 17.06
N GLY A 203 -21.03 -9.46 17.47
CA GLY A 203 -20.01 -9.87 18.44
C GLY A 203 -18.59 -9.77 17.86
N VAL A 204 -18.40 -10.26 16.63
CA VAL A 204 -17.10 -10.21 15.95
C VAL A 204 -16.68 -8.77 15.67
N GLU A 205 -17.63 -7.94 15.22
CA GLU A 205 -17.41 -6.51 14.98
C GLU A 205 -17.01 -5.79 16.28
N ALA A 206 -17.74 -6.02 17.38
CA ALA A 206 -17.43 -5.42 18.67
C ALA A 206 -16.05 -5.84 19.22
N GLU A 207 -15.66 -7.09 19.02
CA GLU A 207 -14.34 -7.60 19.41
C GLU A 207 -13.21 -6.90 18.64
N LEU A 208 -13.31 -6.82 17.30
CA LEU A 208 -12.32 -6.14 16.46
C LEU A 208 -12.21 -4.65 16.81
N VAL A 209 -13.35 -3.95 16.94
CA VAL A 209 -13.39 -2.54 17.33
C VAL A 209 -12.74 -2.32 18.70
N THR A 210 -13.01 -3.22 19.66
CA THR A 210 -12.40 -3.14 20.99
C THR A 210 -10.89 -3.35 20.94
N ALA A 211 -10.41 -4.29 20.12
CA ALA A 211 -8.98 -4.51 19.94
C ALA A 211 -8.29 -3.29 19.31
N LEU A 212 -8.86 -2.71 18.24
CA LEU A 212 -8.36 -1.47 17.63
C LEU A 212 -8.34 -0.30 18.62
N ARG A 213 -9.37 -0.14 19.46
CA ARG A 213 -9.40 0.88 20.52
C ARG A 213 -8.28 0.72 21.53
N LYS A 214 -7.90 -0.52 21.86
CA LYS A 214 -6.76 -0.77 22.76
C LYS A 214 -5.44 -0.38 22.11
N LEU A 215 -5.27 -0.63 20.80
CA LEU A 215 -4.10 -0.14 20.06
C LEU A 215 -4.08 1.39 19.98
N ALA A 216 -5.26 2.01 19.90
CA ALA A 216 -5.43 3.45 19.84
C ALA A 216 -5.34 4.15 21.22
N ASP A 217 -5.15 3.42 22.32
CA ASP A 217 -5.04 4.02 23.64
C ASP A 217 -3.74 4.85 23.74
N PRO A 218 -3.80 6.16 24.06
CA PRO A 218 -2.62 7.01 24.06
C PRO A 218 -1.53 6.57 25.05
N ARG A 219 -1.90 5.95 26.19
CA ARG A 219 -0.91 5.48 27.17
C ARG A 219 -0.21 4.23 26.66
N ALA A 220 -0.96 3.27 26.13
CA ALA A 220 -0.42 2.06 25.53
C ALA A 220 0.47 2.38 24.32
N PHE A 221 0.04 3.28 23.44
CA PHE A 221 0.82 3.76 22.30
C PHE A 221 2.15 4.36 22.75
N ARG A 222 2.15 5.32 23.67
CA ARG A 222 3.38 5.93 24.18
C ARG A 222 4.32 4.92 24.84
N ALA A 223 3.77 4.01 25.64
CA ALA A 223 4.56 2.97 26.29
C ALA A 223 5.24 2.05 25.27
N ARG A 224 4.52 1.65 24.21
CA ARG A 224 5.04 0.77 23.16
C ARG A 224 6.22 1.39 22.41
N TYR A 225 6.13 2.67 22.10
CA TYR A 225 7.14 3.39 21.32
C TYR A 225 8.17 4.15 22.19
N GLY A 226 8.10 4.04 23.51
CA GLY A 226 9.02 4.74 24.43
C GLY A 226 8.95 6.27 24.30
N LEU A 227 7.75 6.82 24.04
CA LEU A 227 7.57 8.24 23.77
C LEU A 227 7.48 9.04 25.07
N ASN A 228 8.34 10.05 25.20
CA ASN A 228 8.43 10.93 26.37
C ASN A 228 7.50 12.15 26.32
N SER A 229 6.71 12.30 25.25
CA SER A 229 5.81 13.44 25.03
C SER A 229 4.43 12.95 24.61
N ASP A 230 3.44 13.83 24.71
CA ASP A 230 2.06 13.58 24.27
C ASP A 230 1.94 13.62 22.74
N GLN A 231 2.77 12.82 22.04
CA GLN A 231 2.62 12.63 20.61
C GLN A 231 1.26 11.98 20.30
N PRO A 232 0.50 12.50 19.33
CA PRO A 232 -0.76 11.89 18.94
C PRO A 232 -0.58 10.50 18.36
N VAL A 233 -1.55 9.64 18.68
CA VAL A 233 -1.59 8.23 18.27
C VAL A 233 -1.54 8.10 16.75
N LEU A 234 -0.67 7.21 16.28
CA LEU A 234 -0.70 6.66 14.93
C LEU A 234 -1.30 5.26 15.04
N LEU A 235 -2.54 5.09 14.58
CA LEU A 235 -3.19 3.78 14.58
C LEU A 235 -2.94 3.05 13.26
N PHE A 236 -2.96 3.79 12.16
CA PHE A 236 -2.94 3.25 10.81
C PHE A 236 -1.81 3.88 9.99
N ALA A 237 -0.82 3.06 9.64
CA ALA A 237 0.28 3.45 8.77
C ALA A 237 0.00 2.94 7.34
N VAL A 238 -0.11 3.82 6.36
CA VAL A 238 -0.39 3.39 4.96
C VAL A 238 0.87 2.73 4.41
N GLY A 239 0.87 1.40 4.32
CA GLY A 239 2.02 0.60 3.90
C GLY A 239 2.15 0.51 2.39
N ASP A 240 1.03 0.40 1.68
CA ASP A 240 0.97 0.41 0.22
C ASP A 240 -0.29 1.17 -0.27
N GLY A 241 -0.23 1.71 -1.47
CA GLY A 241 -1.31 2.51 -2.03
C GLY A 241 -1.38 3.95 -1.49
N ASN A 242 -0.25 4.54 -1.08
CA ASN A 242 -0.18 5.93 -0.59
C ASN A 242 -0.80 6.93 -1.58
N HIS A 243 -0.44 6.85 -2.87
CA HIS A 243 -1.03 7.68 -3.92
C HIS A 243 -2.51 7.41 -4.12
N SER A 244 -2.95 6.16 -3.93
CA SER A 244 -4.36 5.76 -4.03
C SER A 244 -5.20 6.39 -2.91
N LEU A 245 -4.73 6.34 -1.66
CA LEU A 245 -5.46 6.96 -0.55
C LEU A 245 -5.41 8.49 -0.61
N ALA A 246 -4.27 9.08 -1.01
CA ALA A 246 -4.13 10.51 -1.24
C ALA A 246 -5.06 11.02 -2.36
N THR A 247 -5.24 10.25 -3.43
CA THR A 247 -6.19 10.58 -4.50
C THR A 247 -7.63 10.57 -3.96
N ALA A 248 -8.01 9.56 -3.18
CA ALA A 248 -9.33 9.49 -2.54
C ALA A 248 -9.55 10.71 -1.61
N LYS A 249 -8.56 11.06 -0.79
CA LYS A 249 -8.57 12.27 0.06
C LYS A 249 -8.76 13.54 -0.76
N ALA A 250 -8.00 13.72 -1.84
CA ALA A 250 -8.10 14.92 -2.68
C ALA A 250 -9.49 15.06 -3.32
N ILE A 251 -10.09 13.95 -3.78
CA ILE A 251 -11.45 13.95 -4.33
C ILE A 251 -12.46 14.29 -3.24
N TRP A 252 -12.35 13.68 -2.06
CA TRP A 252 -13.21 13.99 -0.93
C TRP A 252 -13.15 15.49 -0.56
N GLU A 253 -11.96 16.07 -0.43
CA GLU A 253 -11.77 17.50 -0.15
C GLU A 253 -12.44 18.39 -1.21
N LYS A 254 -12.41 17.98 -2.48
CA LYS A 254 -13.05 18.72 -3.59
C LYS A 254 -14.58 18.72 -3.50
N ILE A 255 -15.19 17.65 -2.99
CA ILE A 255 -16.65 17.47 -3.03
C ILE A 255 -17.34 17.68 -1.68
N LYS A 256 -16.64 17.59 -0.54
CA LYS A 256 -17.24 17.52 0.80
C LYS A 256 -18.19 18.67 1.14
N ASN A 257 -17.88 19.89 0.69
CA ASN A 257 -18.74 21.06 0.90
C ASN A 257 -20.04 21.04 0.06
N LYS A 258 -20.11 20.19 -0.97
CA LYS A 258 -21.29 20.04 -1.84
C LYS A 258 -22.19 18.89 -1.43
N VAL A 259 -21.60 17.81 -0.90
CA VAL A 259 -22.30 16.55 -0.61
C VAL A 259 -22.56 16.31 0.89
N GLY A 260 -21.87 17.05 1.76
CA GLY A 260 -21.98 16.91 3.22
C GLY A 260 -21.21 15.72 3.80
N MET A 261 -21.04 15.74 5.14
CA MET A 261 -20.13 14.82 5.88
C MET A 261 -20.57 13.35 5.95
N ASN A 262 -21.80 13.04 5.55
CA ASN A 262 -22.37 11.68 5.58
C ASN A 262 -22.27 10.98 4.22
N HIS A 263 -21.53 11.55 3.26
CA HIS A 263 -21.39 10.99 1.92
C HIS A 263 -20.41 9.80 1.90
N PRO A 264 -20.68 8.71 1.15
CA PRO A 264 -19.81 7.52 1.10
C PRO A 264 -18.37 7.81 0.71
N ALA A 265 -18.14 8.77 -0.20
CA ALA A 265 -16.79 9.16 -0.64
C ALA A 265 -15.89 9.75 0.45
N ARG A 266 -16.40 9.99 1.67
CA ARG A 266 -15.58 10.30 2.84
C ARG A 266 -14.74 9.13 3.30
N TYR A 267 -15.15 7.90 2.98
CA TYR A 267 -14.52 6.69 3.46
C TYR A 267 -13.83 5.96 2.30
N ALA A 268 -12.62 5.47 2.55
CA ALA A 268 -11.85 4.69 1.58
C ALA A 268 -11.78 3.24 2.04
N LEU A 269 -12.09 2.30 1.14
CA LEU A 269 -11.92 0.88 1.38
C LEU A 269 -10.42 0.55 1.37
N VAL A 270 -9.97 -0.20 2.37
CA VAL A 270 -8.56 -0.63 2.55
C VAL A 270 -8.51 -2.07 3.05
N GLU A 271 -7.36 -2.71 2.92
CA GLU A 271 -7.03 -3.97 3.58
C GLU A 271 -6.14 -3.65 4.79
N ILE A 272 -6.66 -3.86 6.01
CA ILE A 272 -5.90 -3.66 7.25
C ILE A 272 -5.09 -4.92 7.53
N GLU A 273 -3.78 -4.80 7.67
CA GLU A 273 -2.84 -5.89 7.92
C GLU A 273 -2.01 -5.61 9.16
N ASN A 274 -1.60 -6.66 9.88
CA ASN A 274 -0.67 -6.52 10.99
C ASN A 274 0.77 -6.59 10.46
N ILE A 275 1.63 -5.64 10.85
CA ILE A 275 3.05 -5.67 10.45
C ILE A 275 3.80 -6.92 10.93
N HIS A 276 3.24 -7.60 11.93
CA HIS A 276 3.79 -8.83 12.51
C HIS A 276 3.23 -10.09 11.84
N ASP A 277 2.39 -9.97 10.81
CA ASP A 277 1.93 -11.13 10.03
C ASP A 277 3.13 -11.77 9.29
N PRO A 278 3.38 -13.08 9.45
CA PRO A 278 4.54 -13.74 8.83
C PRO A 278 4.49 -13.78 7.29
N GLY A 279 3.32 -13.59 6.70
CA GLY A 279 3.12 -13.44 5.27
C GLY A 279 3.49 -12.06 4.72
N LEU A 280 3.67 -11.07 5.59
CA LEU A 280 4.12 -9.72 5.23
C LEU A 280 5.65 -9.62 5.36
N VAL A 281 6.35 -9.76 4.24
CA VAL A 281 7.81 -9.67 4.18
C VAL A 281 8.24 -8.34 3.59
N PHE A 282 9.08 -7.61 4.33
CA PHE A 282 9.72 -6.39 3.85
C PHE A 282 11.01 -6.75 3.12
N GLU A 283 11.04 -6.46 1.82
CA GLU A 283 12.21 -6.66 0.97
C GLU A 283 13.05 -5.36 0.89
N PRO A 284 14.38 -5.47 0.74
CA PRO A 284 15.24 -4.30 0.57
C PRO A 284 14.96 -3.63 -0.78
N ILE A 285 15.15 -2.31 -0.83
CA ILE A 285 15.08 -1.59 -2.11
C ILE A 285 16.50 -1.38 -2.67
N HIS A 286 16.74 -1.92 -3.86
CA HIS A 286 17.97 -1.69 -4.61
C HIS A 286 17.84 -0.44 -5.50
N ARG A 287 18.93 0.29 -5.68
CA ARG A 287 19.02 1.48 -6.56
C ARG A 287 20.06 1.21 -7.63
N VAL A 288 19.73 1.44 -8.90
CA VAL A 288 20.64 1.17 -10.01
C VAL A 288 21.03 2.48 -10.67
N LEU A 289 22.29 2.89 -10.52
CA LEU A 289 22.77 4.15 -11.04
C LEU A 289 23.17 3.99 -12.53
N PHE A 290 22.57 4.76 -13.43
CA PHE A 290 22.91 4.76 -14.86
C PHE A 290 23.65 6.04 -15.25
N GLY A 291 24.62 5.91 -16.16
CA GLY A 291 25.34 7.06 -16.71
C GLY A 291 26.04 7.90 -15.64
N VAL A 292 26.72 7.24 -14.68
CA VAL A 292 27.45 7.91 -13.59
C VAL A 292 28.56 8.80 -14.16
N ARG A 293 28.55 10.08 -13.79
CA ARG A 293 29.47 11.13 -14.29
C ARG A 293 30.40 11.67 -13.20
N ASP A 294 30.03 11.51 -11.94
CA ASP A 294 30.82 11.90 -10.77
C ASP A 294 31.12 10.66 -9.90
N SER A 295 32.19 10.69 -9.11
CA SER A 295 32.52 9.57 -8.24
C SER A 295 31.58 9.54 -7.04
N VAL A 296 30.84 8.43 -6.87
CA VAL A 296 29.79 8.30 -5.85
C VAL A 296 30.31 8.50 -4.43
N ILE A 297 31.46 7.91 -4.07
CA ILE A 297 31.99 7.98 -2.69
C ILE A 297 32.39 9.41 -2.31
N PRO A 298 33.26 10.12 -3.08
CA PRO A 298 33.54 11.52 -2.81
C PRO A 298 32.29 12.42 -2.80
N ALA A 299 31.28 12.12 -3.62
CA ALA A 299 30.02 12.85 -3.62
C ALA A 299 29.22 12.63 -2.32
N MET A 300 29.17 11.39 -1.83
CA MET A 300 28.56 11.08 -0.53
C MET A 300 29.30 11.81 0.60
N GLU A 301 30.64 11.79 0.61
CA GLU A 301 31.44 12.48 1.63
C GLU A 301 31.16 13.98 1.65
N ARG A 302 31.06 14.63 0.47
CA ARG A 302 30.68 16.04 0.38
C ARG A 302 29.26 16.30 0.88
N PHE A 303 28.32 15.41 0.60
CA PHE A 303 26.92 15.55 0.99
C PHE A 303 26.72 15.38 2.50
N PHE A 304 27.31 14.34 3.09
CA PHE A 304 27.20 14.05 4.52
C PHE A 304 28.14 14.91 5.38
N GLY A 305 29.20 15.47 4.80
CA GLY A 305 30.23 16.22 5.53
C GLY A 305 31.12 15.33 6.42
N GLU A 306 31.11 14.01 6.20
CA GLU A 306 31.88 13.01 6.94
C GLU A 306 32.51 12.00 5.96
N VAL A 307 33.60 11.37 6.39
CA VAL A 307 34.25 10.30 5.64
C VAL A 307 33.33 9.08 5.57
N VAL A 308 33.10 8.58 4.36
CA VAL A 308 32.31 7.37 4.13
C VAL A 308 33.25 6.17 4.21
N THR A 309 33.17 5.43 5.31
CA THR A 309 34.00 4.23 5.46
C THR A 309 33.52 3.16 4.48
N THR A 310 34.40 2.77 3.56
CA THR A 310 34.17 1.70 2.60
C THR A 310 34.93 0.45 3.04
N HIS A 311 34.24 -0.69 3.12
CA HIS A 311 34.88 -1.98 3.38
C HIS A 311 34.65 -2.91 2.18
N PRO A 312 35.70 -3.23 1.40
CA PRO A 312 35.62 -4.24 0.36
C PRO A 312 35.19 -5.59 0.93
N MET A 313 34.33 -6.30 0.20
CA MET A 313 33.85 -7.64 0.55
C MET A 313 34.32 -8.65 -0.48
N THR A 314 34.44 -9.91 -0.08
CA THR A 314 34.96 -10.97 -0.94
C THR A 314 33.89 -11.44 -1.93
N ASP A 315 32.63 -11.49 -1.48
CA ASP A 315 31.49 -11.93 -2.27
C ASP A 315 30.17 -11.26 -1.84
N PRO A 316 29.10 -11.37 -2.65
CA PRO A 316 27.81 -10.75 -2.34
C PRO A 316 27.12 -11.26 -1.06
N GLU A 317 27.32 -12.53 -0.67
CA GLU A 317 26.69 -13.10 0.53
C GLU A 317 27.29 -12.51 1.82
N GLU A 318 28.61 -12.32 1.82
CA GLU A 318 29.31 -11.62 2.89
C GLU A 318 28.78 -10.18 3.04
N MET A 319 28.62 -9.46 1.93
CA MET A 319 28.06 -8.10 1.92
C MET A 319 26.62 -8.08 2.47
N ILE A 320 25.74 -8.99 2.02
CA ILE A 320 24.35 -9.08 2.49
C ILE A 320 24.30 -9.35 3.99
N THR A 321 25.11 -10.27 4.48
CA THR A 321 25.22 -10.59 5.91
C THR A 321 25.70 -9.38 6.71
N ALA A 322 26.70 -8.66 6.19
CA ALA A 322 27.22 -7.46 6.82
C ALA A 322 26.17 -6.33 6.86
N VAL A 323 25.38 -6.12 5.80
CA VAL A 323 24.28 -5.13 5.78
C VAL A 323 23.22 -5.44 6.84
N LYS A 324 22.86 -6.73 7.01
CA LYS A 324 21.88 -7.18 8.00
C LYS A 324 22.31 -6.98 9.46
N THR A 325 23.60 -6.77 9.71
CA THR A 325 24.17 -6.57 11.06
C THR A 325 24.44 -5.08 11.39
N GLY A 326 23.93 -4.15 10.59
CA GLY A 326 24.03 -2.70 10.84
C GLY A 326 23.39 -2.26 12.17
N SER A 327 23.64 -1.00 12.57
CA SER A 327 23.11 -0.44 13.82
C SER A 327 22.43 0.92 13.61
N ALA A 328 21.64 1.38 14.56
CA ALA A 328 21.03 2.71 14.49
C ALA A 328 22.05 3.87 14.48
N LYS A 329 23.28 3.65 14.96
CA LYS A 329 24.34 4.67 15.02
C LYS A 329 25.11 4.82 13.71
N LYS A 330 25.13 3.77 12.89
CA LYS A 330 25.78 3.74 11.57
C LYS A 330 24.93 2.88 10.65
N GLN A 331 24.31 3.54 9.68
CA GLN A 331 23.49 2.85 8.69
C GLN A 331 24.41 2.23 7.65
N ARG A 332 24.17 0.96 7.32
CA ARG A 332 25.01 0.23 6.38
C ARG A 332 24.25 -0.05 5.10
N VAL A 333 24.89 0.19 3.96
CA VAL A 333 24.37 -0.13 2.64
C VAL A 333 25.41 -0.94 1.86
N GLY A 334 24.94 -1.81 0.96
CA GLY A 334 25.81 -2.51 0.02
C GLY A 334 26.04 -1.70 -1.25
N LEU A 335 27.24 -1.76 -1.80
CA LEU A 335 27.60 -1.17 -3.10
C LEU A 335 28.18 -2.27 -4.00
N VAL A 336 27.57 -2.43 -5.17
CA VAL A 336 28.03 -3.31 -6.24
C VAL A 336 28.52 -2.45 -7.40
N SER A 337 29.74 -2.71 -7.87
CA SER A 337 30.40 -1.93 -8.93
C SER A 337 31.31 -2.82 -9.77
N ALA A 338 31.89 -2.28 -10.85
CA ALA A 338 32.90 -2.99 -11.64
C ALA A 338 34.16 -3.34 -10.84
N SER A 339 34.46 -2.59 -9.76
CA SER A 339 35.56 -2.86 -8.84
C SER A 339 35.25 -3.94 -7.79
N GLY A 340 34.04 -4.50 -7.79
CA GLY A 340 33.61 -5.54 -6.85
C GLY A 340 32.48 -5.08 -5.93
N VAL A 341 32.34 -5.81 -4.83
CA VAL A 341 31.31 -5.60 -3.80
C VAL A 341 31.91 -4.99 -2.54
N SER A 342 31.16 -4.12 -1.89
CA SER A 342 31.60 -3.44 -0.68
C SER A 342 30.41 -3.05 0.20
N ILE A 343 30.68 -2.77 1.47
CA ILE A 343 29.74 -2.07 2.35
C ILE A 343 30.18 -0.64 2.56
N LEU A 344 29.20 0.25 2.71
CA LEU A 344 29.38 1.64 3.08
C LEU A 344 28.69 1.88 4.41
N ASP A 345 29.42 2.45 5.37
CA ASP A 345 28.83 2.97 6.61
C ASP A 345 28.51 4.46 6.41
N LEU A 346 27.23 4.80 6.58
CA LEU A 346 26.68 6.13 6.35
C LEU A 346 26.21 6.78 7.67
N PRO A 347 26.36 8.10 7.81
CA PRO A 347 25.73 8.85 8.89
C PRO A 347 24.19 8.79 8.74
N PRO A 348 23.44 8.50 9.82
CA PRO A 348 21.99 8.44 9.75
C PRO A 348 21.38 9.85 9.66
N LEU A 349 20.69 10.16 8.55
CA LEU A 349 19.82 11.34 8.44
C LEU A 349 18.36 11.04 8.81
N THR A 350 17.96 9.78 8.67
CA THR A 350 16.64 9.28 9.02
C THR A 350 16.76 7.96 9.78
N ASN A 351 15.65 7.39 10.26
CA ASN A 351 15.68 6.11 10.99
C ASN A 351 16.09 4.92 10.10
N LEU A 352 15.82 4.97 8.78
CA LEU A 352 16.08 3.86 7.86
C LEU A 352 17.20 4.21 6.87
N PRO A 353 18.10 3.25 6.52
CA PRO A 353 19.17 3.48 5.55
C PRO A 353 18.68 4.01 4.21
N VAL A 354 17.52 3.52 3.74
CA VAL A 354 16.93 3.96 2.47
C VAL A 354 16.59 5.45 2.47
N GLY A 355 16.12 6.01 3.59
CA GLY A 355 15.78 7.43 3.67
C GLY A 355 17.02 8.33 3.63
N SER A 356 18.09 7.93 4.32
CA SER A 356 19.36 8.66 4.30
C SER A 356 20.06 8.55 2.94
N LEU A 357 20.04 7.36 2.32
CA LEU A 357 20.60 7.14 0.99
C LEU A 357 19.82 7.91 -0.09
N GLN A 358 18.49 7.88 -0.05
CA GLN A 358 17.66 8.58 -1.03
C GLN A 358 17.89 10.09 -1.00
N ALA A 359 18.04 10.68 0.19
CA ALA A 359 18.32 12.11 0.33
C ALA A 359 19.62 12.53 -0.38
N PHE A 360 20.66 11.70 -0.29
CA PHE A 360 21.90 11.89 -1.06
C PHE A 360 21.65 11.73 -2.56
N LEU A 361 21.03 10.63 -2.98
CA LEU A 361 20.82 10.31 -4.38
C LEU A 361 20.00 11.37 -5.13
N ASP A 362 18.97 11.92 -4.49
CA ASP A 362 18.14 12.98 -5.07
C ASP A 362 18.93 14.26 -5.31
N ALA A 363 19.74 14.68 -4.33
CA ALA A 363 20.61 15.85 -4.45
C ALA A 363 21.68 15.63 -5.53
N TRP A 364 22.32 14.46 -5.51
CA TRP A 364 23.40 14.12 -6.44
C TRP A 364 22.92 14.00 -7.88
N LEU A 365 21.71 13.47 -8.11
CA LEU A 365 21.07 13.47 -9.43
C LEU A 365 20.77 14.88 -9.93
N LYS A 366 20.24 15.74 -9.06
CA LYS A 366 19.91 17.12 -9.41
C LYS A 366 21.15 17.91 -9.85
N ASP A 367 22.30 17.60 -9.25
CA ASP A 367 23.59 18.20 -9.58
C ASP A 367 24.28 17.53 -10.79
N GLY A 368 23.63 16.56 -11.43
CA GLY A 368 24.11 15.90 -12.65
C GLY A 368 25.13 14.78 -12.42
N GLY A 369 25.22 14.25 -11.19
CA GLY A 369 26.15 13.19 -10.82
C GLY A 369 25.91 11.85 -11.53
N ALA A 370 24.69 11.59 -11.96
CA ALA A 370 24.30 10.46 -12.80
C ALA A 370 23.20 10.87 -13.79
N GLU A 371 22.92 10.02 -14.78
CA GLU A 371 21.84 10.25 -15.76
C GLU A 371 20.45 9.93 -15.17
N ARG A 372 20.33 8.79 -14.48
CA ARG A 372 19.10 8.32 -13.82
C ARG A 372 19.39 7.22 -12.80
N ILE A 373 18.39 6.93 -11.95
CA ILE A 373 18.40 5.90 -10.91
C ILE A 373 17.18 4.99 -11.06
#